data_AF-A0A954JB86-F1
#
_entry.id   AF-A0A954JB86-F1
#
_cell.length_a   1.000
_cell.length_b   1.000
_cell.length_c   1.000
_cell.angle_alpha   90.00
_cell.angle_beta   90.00
_cell.angle_gamma   90.00
#
_symmetry.space_group_name_H-M   'P 1'
#
loop_
_entity.id
_entity.type
_entity.pdbx_description
1 polymer ?
#
loop_
_entity_poly.entity_id
_entity_poly.type
_entity_poly.pdbx_seq_one_letter_code
_entity_poly.pdbx_strand_id
1 'polypeptide(L)'
;MSCVSIYRPSLAVLDEPATIPFPRLFGNLKTRNAASDSALNRARLVHENRQCPCCNSVAIDPMELNDFHLNGAGKPIPGTATIVAFHCNRCLHEWPVQS
;
A
#
# COMPACT_ATOMS: atom_id res chain seq x y z
N MET A 1 20.92 14.89 19.27
CA MET A 1 21.72 15.43 18.15
C MET A 1 21.95 14.28 17.18
N SER A 2 21.31 14.31 16.01
CA SER A 2 21.35 13.21 15.03
C SER A 2 22.59 13.33 14.13
N CYS A 3 23.48 12.33 14.20
CA CYS A 3 24.64 12.22 13.33
C CYS A 3 24.29 11.47 12.04
N VAL A 4 23.68 12.17 11.09
CA VAL A 4 23.50 11.61 9.75
C VAL A 4 24.82 11.75 8.99
N SER A 5 25.50 10.62 8.78
CA SER A 5 26.67 10.53 7.90
C SER A 5 26.20 10.28 6.46
N ILE A 6 26.36 11.26 5.59
CA ILE A 6 26.11 11.11 4.16
C ILE A 6 27.35 10.46 3.54
N TYR A 7 27.17 9.28 2.94
CA TYR A 7 28.19 8.60 2.16
C TYR A 7 28.63 9.48 0.98
N ARG A 8 29.90 9.88 0.97
CA ARG A 8 30.56 10.56 -0.15
C ARG A 8 31.51 9.58 -0.83
N PRO A 9 31.20 9.06 -2.03
CA PRO A 9 32.14 8.24 -2.77
C PRO A 9 33.38 9.07 -3.14
N SER A 10 34.57 8.56 -2.83
CA SER A 10 35.82 9.17 -3.25
C SER A 10 35.96 9.06 -4.77
N LEU A 11 36.45 10.11 -5.43
CA LEU A 11 36.62 10.24 -6.88
C LEU A 11 37.66 9.28 -7.52
N ALA A 12 37.90 8.12 -6.92
CA ALA A 12 38.77 7.09 -7.47
C ALA A 12 37.91 5.84 -7.72
N VAL A 13 37.99 5.34 -8.96
CA VAL A 13 37.20 4.26 -9.57
C VAL A 13 35.90 4.78 -10.19
N LEU A 14 36.00 5.30 -11.42
CA LEU A 14 34.91 5.24 -12.39
C LEU A 14 34.72 3.77 -12.79
N ASP A 15 34.20 2.95 -11.87
CA ASP A 15 33.45 1.78 -12.31
C ASP A 15 32.21 2.37 -12.96
N GLU A 16 32.14 2.26 -14.29
CA GLU A 16 30.91 2.51 -15.03
C GLU A 16 29.80 1.79 -14.27
N PRO A 17 28.70 2.45 -13.87
CA PRO A 17 27.70 1.82 -13.04
C PRO A 17 27.20 0.59 -13.78
N ALA A 18 27.60 -0.60 -13.31
CA ALA A 18 27.22 -1.85 -13.91
C ALA A 18 25.69 -1.88 -13.90
N THR A 19 25.10 -1.72 -15.09
CA THR A 19 23.64 -1.77 -15.22
C THR A 19 23.26 -3.22 -15.01
N ILE A 20 22.96 -3.59 -13.76
CA ILE A 20 22.47 -4.92 -13.44
C ILE A 20 21.16 -5.08 -14.22
N PRO A 21 21.10 -5.95 -15.24
CA PRO A 21 19.86 -6.14 -15.96
C PRO A 21 18.87 -6.71 -14.94
N PHE A 22 17.75 -6.01 -14.72
CA PHE A 22 16.65 -6.59 -13.97
C PHE A 22 16.34 -7.93 -14.63
N PRO A 23 16.51 -9.07 -13.92
CA PRO A 23 16.15 -10.35 -14.47
C PRO A 23 14.69 -10.20 -14.88
N ARG A 24 14.43 -10.25 -16.19
CA ARG A 24 13.06 -10.25 -16.68
C ARG A 24 12.48 -11.56 -16.16
N LEU A 25 11.84 -11.49 -14.99
CA LEU A 25 10.99 -12.54 -14.50
C LEU A 25 9.85 -12.63 -15.50
N PHE A 26 10.08 -13.36 -16.60
CA PHE A 26 9.05 -13.92 -17.46
C PHE A 26 8.32 -15.07 -16.72
N GLY A 27 8.14 -14.93 -15.41
CA GLY A 27 7.30 -15.79 -14.61
C GLY A 27 5.86 -15.39 -14.86
N ASN A 28 5.16 -16.19 -15.65
CA ASN A 28 3.70 -16.25 -15.79
C ASN A 28 2.94 -14.96 -15.42
N LEU A 29 2.91 -14.01 -16.37
CA LEU A 29 2.12 -12.78 -16.30
C LEU A 29 0.59 -13.03 -16.18
N LYS A 30 0.13 -14.28 -16.28
CA LYS A 30 -1.30 -14.65 -16.23
C LYS A 30 -1.95 -14.37 -14.87
N THR A 31 -1.18 -14.29 -13.78
CA THR A 31 -1.73 -14.00 -12.44
C THR A 31 -1.87 -12.49 -12.14
N ARG A 32 -1.41 -11.59 -13.04
CA ARG A 32 -1.43 -10.15 -12.77
C ARG A 32 -2.82 -9.53 -12.82
N ASN A 33 -3.74 -10.06 -13.63
CA ASN A 33 -5.01 -9.40 -13.89
C ASN A 33 -5.94 -9.36 -12.66
N ALA A 34 -5.95 -10.42 -11.85
CA ALA A 34 -6.77 -10.46 -10.63
C ALA A 34 -6.25 -9.51 -9.54
N ALA A 35 -4.91 -9.43 -9.38
CA ALA A 35 -4.29 -8.55 -8.39
C ALA A 35 -4.36 -7.06 -8.78
N SER A 36 -4.33 -6.74 -10.08
CA SER A 36 -4.52 -5.36 -10.54
C SER A 36 -5.94 -4.86 -10.31
N ASP A 37 -6.93 -5.74 -10.47
CA ASP A 37 -8.34 -5.37 -10.28
C ASP A 37 -8.66 -5.15 -8.79
N SER A 38 -8.11 -5.97 -7.88
CA SER A 38 -8.33 -5.79 -6.44
C SER A 38 -7.72 -4.48 -5.91
N ALA A 39 -6.51 -4.11 -6.36
CA ALA A 39 -5.86 -2.87 -5.96
C ALA A 39 -6.64 -1.64 -6.45
N LEU A 40 -7.16 -1.68 -7.68
CA LEU A 40 -7.98 -0.60 -8.24
C LEU A 40 -9.32 -0.49 -7.51
N ASN A 41 -10.00 -1.60 -7.24
CA ASN A 41 -11.26 -1.61 -6.49
C ASN A 41 -11.07 -1.05 -5.08
N ARG A 42 -9.97 -1.42 -4.40
CA ARG A 42 -9.61 -0.83 -3.11
C ARG A 42 -9.38 0.68 -3.19
N ALA A 43 -8.65 1.15 -4.20
CA ALA A 43 -8.40 2.59 -4.38
C ALA A 43 -9.71 3.36 -4.60
N ARG A 44 -10.65 2.80 -5.37
CA ARG A 44 -12.00 3.35 -5.53
C ARG A 44 -12.75 3.44 -4.20
N LEU A 45 -12.78 2.34 -3.43
CA LEU A 45 -13.43 2.33 -2.12
C LEU A 45 -12.90 3.41 -1.18
N VAL A 46 -11.57 3.55 -1.09
CA VAL A 46 -10.95 4.59 -0.26
C VAL A 46 -11.29 5.98 -0.76
N HIS A 47 -11.33 6.19 -2.08
CA HIS A 47 -11.67 7.48 -2.66
C HIS A 47 -13.13 7.87 -2.42
N GLU A 48 -14.06 6.93 -2.60
CA GLU A 48 -15.50 7.14 -2.39
C GLU A 48 -15.81 7.44 -0.92
N ASN A 49 -15.03 6.85 0.00
CA ASN A 49 -15.21 7.01 1.45
C ASN A 49 -14.20 7.98 2.08
N ARG A 50 -13.64 8.91 1.30
CA ARG A 50 -12.63 9.89 1.75
C ARG A 50 -13.16 10.96 2.71
N GLN A 51 -14.49 11.08 2.87
CA GLN A 51 -15.16 12.07 3.73
C GLN A 51 -16.25 11.41 4.57
N CYS A 52 -16.32 11.79 5.85
CA CYS A 52 -17.29 11.23 6.77
C CYS A 52 -18.69 11.74 6.40
N PRO A 53 -19.69 10.84 6.22
CA PRO A 53 -21.05 11.25 5.85
C PRO A 53 -21.78 12.04 6.95
N CYS A 54 -21.29 11.97 8.20
CA CYS A 54 -21.88 12.65 9.34
C CYS A 54 -21.27 14.05 9.60
N CYS A 55 -19.94 14.16 9.60
CA CYS A 55 -19.25 15.41 9.99
C CYS A 55 -18.36 16.03 8.88
N ASN A 56 -18.33 15.43 7.69
CA ASN A 56 -17.52 15.85 6.54
C ASN A 56 -16.00 15.94 6.79
N SER A 57 -15.51 15.34 7.87
CA SER A 57 -14.08 15.23 8.16
C SER A 57 -13.39 14.26 7.20
N VAL A 58 -12.12 14.52 6.90
CA VAL A 58 -11.23 13.62 6.12
C VAL A 58 -10.40 12.69 7.00
N ALA A 59 -10.51 12.79 8.33
CA ALA A 59 -9.85 11.91 9.28
C ALA A 59 -10.61 10.58 9.38
N ILE A 60 -10.36 9.68 8.42
CA ILE A 60 -11.08 8.42 8.24
C ILE A 60 -10.09 7.28 8.10
N ASP A 61 -10.31 6.22 8.85
CA ASP A 61 -9.54 4.99 8.76
C ASP A 61 -10.40 3.84 8.22
N PRO A 62 -9.86 3.04 7.27
CA PRO A 62 -10.52 1.82 6.83
C PRO A 62 -10.46 0.76 7.94
N MET A 63 -11.56 0.05 8.14
CA MET A 63 -11.64 -1.11 9.00
C MET A 63 -11.44 -2.36 8.16
N GLU A 64 -10.44 -3.15 8.50
CA GLU A 64 -10.00 -4.31 7.71
C GLU A 64 -10.20 -5.62 8.47
N LEU A 65 -10.48 -6.69 7.74
CA LEU A 65 -10.43 -8.04 8.29
C LEU A 65 -8.97 -8.50 8.51
N ASN A 66 -8.78 -9.51 9.34
CA ASN A 66 -7.47 -10.12 9.56
C ASN A 66 -7.10 -11.13 8.45
N ASP A 67 -7.45 -10.83 7.20
CA ASP A 67 -7.26 -11.70 6.02
C ASP A 67 -6.13 -11.21 5.09
N PHE A 68 -5.16 -10.47 5.65
CA PHE A 68 -3.99 -9.98 4.94
C PHE A 68 -3.23 -11.11 4.23
N HIS A 69 -2.75 -10.86 3.02
CA HIS A 69 -1.77 -11.73 2.40
C HIS A 69 -0.44 -11.67 3.18
N LEU A 70 0.21 -12.82 3.34
CA LEU A 70 1.53 -12.90 3.96
C LEU A 70 2.63 -12.88 2.90
N ASN A 71 3.74 -12.20 3.18
CA ASN A 71 4.94 -12.27 2.35
C ASN A 71 5.72 -13.57 2.60
N GLY A 72 6.82 -13.77 1.85
CA GLY A 72 7.68 -14.96 2.02
C GLY A 72 8.35 -15.09 3.40
N ALA A 73 8.32 -14.05 4.23
CA ALA A 73 8.78 -14.05 5.61
C ALA A 73 7.64 -14.19 6.63
N GLY A 74 6.42 -14.50 6.18
CA GLY A 74 5.24 -14.66 7.04
C GLY A 74 4.70 -13.34 7.62
N LYS A 75 5.12 -12.18 7.11
CA LYS A 75 4.64 -10.87 7.57
C LYS A 75 3.44 -10.40 6.73
N PRO A 76 2.44 -9.73 7.33
CA PRO A 76 1.31 -9.20 6.59
C PRO A 76 1.75 -8.15 5.57
N ILE A 77 1.17 -8.21 4.39
CA ILE A 77 1.37 -7.25 3.31
C ILE A 77 0.29 -6.16 3.46
N PRO A 78 0.66 -4.89 3.73
CA PRO A 78 -0.30 -3.82 3.90
C PRO A 78 -1.18 -3.62 2.65
N GLY A 79 -2.44 -3.26 2.86
CA GLY A 79 -3.38 -2.97 1.78
C GLY A 79 -3.92 -4.19 1.04
N THR A 80 -3.64 -5.40 1.53
CA THR A 80 -4.17 -6.65 0.96
C THR A 80 -5.37 -7.20 1.70
N ALA A 81 -5.63 -6.75 2.93
CA ALA A 81 -6.83 -7.14 3.65
C ALA A 81 -8.09 -6.51 3.07
N THR A 82 -9.19 -7.22 3.29
CA THR A 82 -10.53 -6.80 2.88
C THR A 82 -11.01 -5.66 3.77
N ILE A 83 -11.31 -4.51 3.16
CA ILE A 83 -11.99 -3.39 3.84
C ILE A 83 -13.46 -3.77 4.00
N VAL A 84 -13.98 -3.69 5.23
CA VAL A 84 -15.39 -3.99 5.54
C VAL A 84 -16.20 -2.76 5.94
N ALA A 85 -15.54 -1.74 6.50
CA ALA A 85 -16.18 -0.51 6.95
C ALA A 85 -15.16 0.63 6.99
N PHE A 86 -15.64 1.83 7.33
CA PHE A 86 -14.82 3.00 7.58
C PHE A 86 -15.21 3.62 8.93
N HIS A 87 -14.21 4.16 9.62
CA HIS A 87 -14.34 4.80 10.92
C HIS A 87 -13.87 6.26 10.85
N CYS A 88 -14.68 7.20 11.34
CA CYS A 88 -14.27 8.59 11.45
C CYS A 88 -13.59 8.89 12.79
N ASN A 89 -12.31 9.23 12.77
CA ASN A 89 -11.54 9.61 13.96
C ASN A 89 -11.98 10.93 14.62
N ARG A 90 -12.89 11.69 14.00
CA ARG A 90 -13.39 12.98 14.53
C ARG A 90 -14.71 12.86 15.27
N CYS A 91 -15.72 12.25 14.64
CA CYS A 91 -17.05 12.10 15.23
C CYS A 91 -17.38 10.65 15.65
N LEU A 92 -16.44 9.72 15.47
CA LEU A 92 -16.56 8.29 15.81
C LEU A 92 -17.69 7.56 15.08
N HIS A 93 -18.22 8.16 14.00
CA HIS A 93 -19.21 7.50 13.16
C HIS A 93 -18.55 6.42 12.31
N GLU A 94 -19.22 5.27 12.22
CA GLU A 94 -18.80 4.12 11.43
C GLU A 94 -19.86 3.81 10.38
N TRP A 95 -19.42 3.41 9.19
CA TRP A 95 -20.32 3.01 8.11
C TRP A 95 -19.74 1.87 7.27
N PRO A 96 -20.58 0.95 6.79
CA PRO A 96 -20.12 -0.21 6.03
C PRO A 96 -19.71 0.17 4.61
N VAL A 97 -18.87 -0.66 4.00
CA VAL A 97 -18.66 -0.64 2.54
C VAL A 97 -19.97 -1.04 1.86
N GLN A 98 -20.42 -0.24 0.89
CA GLN A 98 -21.56 -0.59 0.03
C GLN A 98 -21.07 -1.53 -1.07
N SER A 99 -21.64 -2.75 -1.12
CA SER A 99 -21.33 -3.81 -2.08
C SER A 99 -22.02 -3.62 -3.42
#